data_AF-A0A671VDI2-F1
#
_entry.id   AF-A0A671VDI2-F1
#
_cell.length_a   1.000
_cell.length_b   1.000
_cell.length_c   1.000
_cell.angle_alpha   90.00
_cell.angle_beta   90.00
_cell.angle_gamma   90.00
#
_symmetry.space_group_name_H-M   'P 1'
#
loop_
_entity.id
_entity.type
_entity.pdbx_description
1 polymer ?
#
loop_
_entity_poly.entity_id
_entity_poly.type
_entity_poly.pdbx_seq_one_letter_code
_entity_poly.pdbx_strand_id
1 'polypeptide(L)' 'MTEQMTVRGTLKGHNGWVTQIATTPQYPDMILSASRDKSIIMWKLTRDETNYGIPQRQSNIWSVASFSPYKP' A
#
# COMPACT_ATOMS: atom_id res chain seq x y z
N MET A 1 32.25 -7.01 -0.24
CA MET A 1 31.12 -7.21 0.70
C MET A 1 29.87 -7.32 -0.15
N THR A 2 29.27 -8.51 -0.27
CA THR A 2 28.06 -8.71 -1.08
C THR A 2 26.85 -8.43 -0.21
N GLU A 3 26.10 -7.37 -0.52
CA GLU A 3 24.85 -7.07 0.18
C GLU A 3 23.81 -8.13 -0.19
N GLN A 4 23.37 -8.93 0.79
CA GLN A 4 22.32 -9.92 0.61
C GLN A 4 20.99 -9.39 1.13
N MET A 5 20.03 -9.23 0.22
CA MET A 5 18.66 -8.90 0.55
C MET A 5 17.92 -10.19 0.94
N THR A 6 17.57 -10.33 2.22
CA THR A 6 16.76 -11.45 2.71
C THR A 6 15.30 -11.04 2.79
N VAL A 7 14.39 -11.85 2.23
CA VAL A 7 12.95 -11.60 2.32
C VAL A 7 12.52 -11.75 3.78
N ARG A 8 12.02 -10.66 4.37
CA ARG A 8 11.59 -10.61 5.77
C ARG A 8 10.11 -10.96 5.96
N GLY A 9 9.26 -10.67 5.00
CA GLY A 9 7.82 -10.94 5.11
C GLY A 9 7.08 -10.68 3.81
N THR A 10 5.76 -10.95 3.83
CA THR A 10 4.86 -10.68 2.70
C THR A 10 3.67 -9.86 3.17
N LEU A 11 3.32 -8.82 2.41
CA LEU A 11 2.17 -7.96 2.68
C LEU A 11 0.96 -8.52 1.94
N LYS A 12 0.08 -9.24 2.65
CA LYS A 12 -1.12 -9.86 2.07
C LYS A 12 -2.32 -8.94 2.28
N GLY A 13 -2.94 -8.48 1.20
CA GLY A 13 -4.11 -7.60 1.28
C GLY A 13 -4.72 -7.22 -0.07
N HIS A 14 -3.90 -7.15 -1.12
CA HIS A 14 -4.42 -6.96 -2.48
C HIS A 14 -5.03 -8.25 -3.03
N ASN A 15 -6.20 -8.12 -3.68
CA ASN A 15 -6.92 -9.20 -4.33
C ASN A 15 -6.63 -9.25 -5.84
N GLY A 16 -5.63 -8.49 -6.29
CA GLY A 16 -5.25 -8.37 -7.69
C GLY A 16 -3.78 -8.04 -7.85
N TRP A 17 -3.38 -7.82 -9.10
CA TRP A 17 -1.99 -7.48 -9.42
C TRP A 17 -1.65 -6.08 -8.93
N VAL A 18 -0.63 -6.00 -8.08
CA VAL A 18 -0.01 -4.74 -7.68
C VAL A 18 0.70 -4.16 -8.89
N THR A 19 0.26 -2.99 -9.33
CA THR A 19 0.84 -2.29 -10.49
C THR A 19 1.84 -1.23 -10.08
N GLN A 20 1.74 -0.73 -8.85
CA GLN A 20 2.58 0.37 -8.39
C GLN A 20 2.86 0.26 -6.89
N ILE A 21 4.07 0.64 -6.52
CA ILE A 21 4.52 0.77 -5.13
C ILE A 21 5.17 2.14 -5.01
N ALA A 22 4.84 2.88 -3.95
CA ALA A 22 5.44 4.17 -3.66
C ALA A 22 5.92 4.21 -2.20
N THR A 23 7.11 4.75 -2.01
CA THR A 23 7.76 4.97 -0.71
C THR A 23 8.14 6.44 -0.59
N THR A 24 8.06 7.00 0.60
CA THR A 24 8.49 8.40 0.83
C THR A 24 9.70 8.44 1.75
N PRO A 25 10.73 9.25 1.45
CA PRO A 25 11.86 9.41 2.36
C PRO A 25 11.49 10.14 3.66
N GLN A 26 10.39 10.89 3.67
CA GLN A 26 9.87 11.57 4.87
C GLN A 26 9.30 10.59 5.90
N TYR A 27 8.72 9.47 5.44
CA TYR A 27 8.15 8.43 6.29
C TYR A 27 8.66 7.05 5.85
N PRO A 28 9.85 6.63 6.33
CA PRO A 28 10.47 5.37 5.93
C PRO A 28 9.67 4.14 6.40
N ASP A 29 8.83 4.32 7.42
CA ASP A 29 7.97 3.26 7.95
C ASP A 29 6.62 3.18 7.20
N MET A 30 6.48 3.84 6.04
CA MET A 30 5.24 3.88 5.28
C MET A 30 5.46 3.46 3.82
N ILE A 31 4.67 2.48 3.37
CA ILE A 31 4.61 2.04 1.98
C ILE A 31 3.18 2.22 1.47
N LEU A 32 3.05 2.68 0.23
CA LEU A 32 1.79 2.69 -0.51
C LEU A 32 1.87 1.63 -1.61
N SER A 33 0.87 0.78 -1.70
CA SER A 33 0.70 -0.12 -2.84
C SER A 33 -0.63 0.12 -3.53
N ALA A 34 -0.61 0.16 -4.86
CA ALA A 34 -1.79 0.28 -5.69
C ALA A 34 -1.94 -0.97 -6.57
N SER A 35 -3.16 -1.46 -6.69
CA SER A 35 -3.47 -2.70 -7.41
C SER A 35 -4.57 -2.50 -8.43
N ARG A 36 -4.58 -3.37 -9.45
CA ARG A 36 -5.66 -3.48 -10.45
C ARG A 36 -7.00 -3.90 -9.84
N ASP A 37 -7.00 -4.37 -8.59
CA ASP A 37 -8.21 -4.59 -7.80
C ASP A 37 -8.91 -3.27 -7.39
N LYS A 38 -8.39 -2.12 -7.85
CA LYS A 38 -8.98 -0.79 -7.65
C LYS A 38 -8.87 -0.31 -6.20
N SER A 39 -7.99 -0.93 -5.44
CA SER A 39 -7.65 -0.53 -4.08
C SER A 39 -6.24 0.01 -3.99
N ILE A 40 -6.08 0.96 -3.07
CA ILE A 40 -4.79 1.42 -2.61
C ILE A 40 -4.71 1.05 -1.13
N ILE A 41 -3.63 0.37 -0.75
CA ILE A 41 -3.37 0.00 0.64
C ILE A 41 -2.17 0.80 1.14
N MET A 42 -2.39 1.49 2.26
CA MET A 42 -1.32 2.12 3.02
C MET A 42 -0.82 1.15 4.07
N TRP A 43 0.44 0.77 3.94
CA TRP A 43 1.14 -0.11 4.85
C TRP A 43 2.00 0.70 5.80
N LYS A 44 1.83 0.45 7.09
CA LYS A 44 2.77 0.91 8.10
C LYS A 44 3.70 -0.24 8.45
N LEU A 45 4.99 -0.09 8.13
CA LEU A 45 6.05 -1.03 8.50
C LEU A 45 6.32 -0.88 10.00
N THR A 46 5.91 -1.87 10.76
CA THR A 46 6.46 -2.10 12.10
C THR A 46 7.65 -3.02 11.94
N ARG A 47 8.83 -2.64 12.46
CA ARG A 47 10.07 -3.44 12.39
C ARG A 47 10.03 -4.70 13.28
N ASP A 48 8.84 -5.16 13.62
CA ASP A 48 8.60 -6.35 14.41
C ASP A 48 8.63 -7.58 13.49
N GLU A 49 9.46 -8.55 13.85
CA GLU A 49 9.79 -9.72 13.01
C GLU A 49 8.60 -10.62 12.66
N THR A 50 7.44 -10.38 13.27
CA THR A 50 6.22 -11.17 13.13
C THR A 50 5.12 -10.48 12.32
N ASN A 51 5.12 -9.16 12.19
CA ASN A 51 4.07 -8.40 11.50
C ASN A 51 4.66 -7.20 10.74
N TYR A 52 5.18 -7.46 9.53
CA TYR A 52 5.90 -6.46 8.73
C TYR A 52 5.04 -5.39 8.05
N GLY A 53 3.71 -5.45 8.15
CA GLY A 53 2.90 -4.37 7.64
C GLY A 53 1.44 -4.51 8.01
N ILE A 54 0.96 -3.54 8.78
CA ILE A 54 -0.45 -3.42 9.09
C ILE A 54 -1.09 -2.59 7.96
N PRO A 55 -2.12 -3.11 7.27
CA PRO A 55 -2.88 -2.32 6.31
C PRO A 55 -3.67 -1.28 7.11
N GLN A 56 -3.18 -0.03 7.12
CA GLN A 56 -3.79 1.03 7.90
C GLN A 56 -5.01 1.63 7.20
N ARG A 57 -5.05 1.58 5.86
CA ARG A 57 -6.18 2.09 5.08
C ARG A 57 -6.27 1.38 3.73
N GLN A 58 -7.45 0.82 3.44
CA GLN A 58 -7.81 0.31 2.11
C GLN A 58 -8.84 1.27 1.52
N SER A 59 -8.49 1.95 0.43
CA SER A 59 -9.41 2.87 -0.25
C SER A 59 -9.79 2.29 -1.61
N ASN A 60 -11.06 1.97 -1.79
CA ASN A 60 -11.60 1.60 -3.10
C ASN A 60 -11.85 2.88 -3.88
N ILE A 61 -11.22 3.02 -5.05
CA ILE A 61 -11.31 4.26 -5.84
C ILE A 61 -12.72 4.54 -6.38
N TRP A 62 -13.62 3.55 -6.34
CA TRP A 62 -15.04 3.71 -6.69
C TRP A 62 -15.88 4.37 -5.58
N SER A 63 -15.42 4.40 -4.34
CA SER A 63 -16.28 4.78 -3.21
C SER A 63 -16.39 6.28 -2.98
N VAL A 64 -15.55 7.09 -3.63
CA VAL A 64 -15.48 8.56 -3.46
C VAL A 64 -16.01 9.32 -4.69
N ALA A 65 -16.44 8.62 -5.74
CA ALA A 65 -16.98 9.25 -6.96
C ALA A 65 -18.47 9.66 -6.86
N SER A 66 -19.02 9.86 -5.66
CA SER A 66 -20.18 10.76 -5.48
C SER A 66 -19.70 12.21 -5.28
N PHE A 67 -18.69 12.65 -6.03
CA PHE A 67 -18.47 14.07 -6.23
C PHE A 67 -19.47 14.53 -7.28
N SER A 68 -20.49 15.25 -6.81
CA SER A 68 -21.57 15.84 -7.58
C SER A 68 -21.07 16.38 -8.92
N PRO A 69 -21.71 16.03 -10.05
CA PRO A 69 -21.38 16.64 -11.33
C PRO A 69 -21.54 18.16 -11.20
N TYR A 70 -20.50 18.88 -11.61
CA TYR A 70 -20.54 20.33 -11.80
C TYR A 70 -21.76 20.69 -12.66
N LYS A 71 -22.65 21.51 -12.11
CA LYS A 71 -23.79 22.07 -12.83
C LYS A 71 -23.29 23.25 -13.67
N PRO A 72 -23.66 23.36 -14.97
CA PRO A 72 -23.23 24.45 -15.83
C PRO A 72 -23.76 25.81 -15.36
#